data_AF-A0A0N4UK77-F1
#
_entry.id   AF-A0A0N4UK77-F1
#
_cell.length_a   1.000
_cell.length_b   1.000
_cell.length_c   1.000
_cell.angle_alpha   90.00
_cell.angle_beta   90.00
_cell.angle_gamma   90.00
#
_symmetry.space_group_name_H-M   'P 1'
#
loop_
_entity.id
_entity.type
_entity.pdbx_description
1 polymer ?
#
loop_
_entity_poly.entity_id
_entity_poly.type
_entity_poly.pdbx_seq_one_letter_code
_entity_poly.pdbx_strand_id
1 'polypeptide(L)'
;MRVTRILLRNLNKKHWDRRVWEIGYRGPLLPMLKGTGRPDFRVSENDVAVLRQRLNMEYQVMKYLATPYFTKEQEAAYIAEYGTPEEQREKEILESEQRRMPGKPKRISEWKNNSRVHANIGNLLHSHRTVEDSMKELINRHRWD
;
A
#
# COMPACT_ATOMS: atom_id res chain seq x y z
N MET A 1 18.09 -46.45 -13.72
CA MET A 1 18.89 -45.40 -14.40
C MET A 1 19.42 -44.27 -13.48
N ARG A 2 19.38 -44.36 -12.14
CA ARG A 2 19.96 -43.31 -11.27
C ARG A 2 21.49 -43.38 -11.19
N VAL A 3 22.04 -44.59 -11.19
CA VAL A 3 23.49 -44.83 -11.09
C VAL A 3 24.26 -44.24 -12.28
N THR A 4 23.74 -44.41 -13.50
CA THR A 4 24.36 -43.86 -14.72
C THR A 4 24.40 -42.34 -14.74
N ARG A 5 23.38 -41.65 -14.21
CA ARG A 5 23.39 -40.17 -14.11
C ARG A 5 24.39 -39.63 -13.09
N ILE A 6 24.70 -40.39 -12.04
CA ILE A 6 25.70 -39.99 -11.03
C ILE A 6 27.11 -40.16 -11.61
N LEU A 7 27.37 -41.27 -12.32
CA LEU A 7 28.66 -41.55 -12.95
C LEU A 7 28.99 -40.60 -14.12
N LEU A 8 27.97 -40.14 -14.86
CA LEU A 8 28.14 -39.18 -15.97
C LEU A 8 28.12 -37.71 -15.53
N ARG A 9 28.05 -37.43 -14.23
CA ARG A 9 28.07 -36.04 -13.75
C ARG A 9 29.50 -35.52 -13.78
N ASN A 10 29.71 -34.34 -14.35
CA ASN A 10 31.01 -33.67 -14.33
C ASN A 10 31.45 -33.42 -12.88
N LEU A 11 32.35 -34.26 -12.37
CA LEU A 11 32.90 -34.20 -11.01
C LEU A 11 33.64 -32.87 -10.76
N ASN A 12 34.08 -32.19 -11.83
CA ASN A 12 34.74 -30.90 -11.74
C ASN A 12 33.78 -29.71 -11.62
N LYS A 13 32.45 -29.89 -11.68
CA LYS A 13 31.50 -28.76 -11.66
C LYS A 13 31.68 -27.85 -10.43
N LYS A 14 31.93 -28.44 -9.25
CA LYS A 14 32.21 -27.70 -8.00
C LYS A 14 33.50 -26.87 -8.05
N HIS A 15 34.46 -27.24 -8.90
CA HIS A 15 35.74 -26.55 -9.07
C HIS A 15 35.67 -25.47 -10.15
N TRP A 16 34.82 -25.65 -11.16
CA TRP A 16 34.58 -24.65 -12.21
C TRP A 16 33.78 -23.43 -11.70
N ASP A 17 32.91 -23.63 -10.71
CA ASP A 17 32.10 -22.55 -10.11
C ASP A 17 32.88 -21.73 -9.04
N ARG A 18 34.16 -22.02 -8.80
CA ARG A 18 35.03 -21.24 -7.91
C ARG A 18 35.76 -20.13 -8.66
N ARG A 19 35.95 -18.98 -8.01
CA ARG A 19 36.82 -17.93 -8.57
C ARG A 19 38.25 -18.47 -8.63
N VAL A 20 39.05 -18.05 -9.62
CA VAL A 20 40.39 -18.60 -9.89
C VAL A 20 41.29 -18.64 -8.63
N TRP A 21 41.16 -17.65 -7.73
CA TRP A 21 41.92 -17.57 -6.47
C TRP A 21 41.36 -18.43 -5.31
N GLU A 22 40.19 -19.03 -5.46
CA GLU A 22 39.61 -19.97 -4.48
C GLU A 22 40.05 -21.42 -4.76
N ILE A 23 40.64 -21.65 -5.94
CA ILE A 23 41.25 -22.94 -6.31
C ILE A 23 42.56 -23.06 -5.54
N GLY A 24 42.59 -23.93 -4.53
CA GLY A 24 43.77 -24.13 -3.65
C GLY A 24 43.76 -23.35 -2.34
N TYR A 25 42.70 -22.59 -2.03
CA TYR A 25 42.56 -21.87 -0.76
C TYR A 25 42.59 -22.83 0.44
N ARG A 26 43.55 -22.63 1.35
CA ARG A 26 43.66 -23.31 2.65
C ARG A 26 43.48 -22.28 3.77
N GLY A 27 42.25 -22.06 4.20
CA GLY A 27 41.89 -21.12 5.26
C GLY A 27 40.49 -21.40 5.81
N PRO A 28 39.98 -20.55 6.72
CA PRO A 28 38.62 -20.69 7.27
C PRO A 28 37.56 -20.76 6.17
N LEU A 29 36.45 -21.44 6.43
CA LEU A 29 35.39 -21.68 5.44
C LEU A 29 34.98 -20.37 4.74
N LEU A 30 35.19 -20.31 3.42
CA LEU A 30 34.68 -19.22 2.60
C LEU A 30 33.14 -19.17 2.74
N PRO A 31 32.53 -17.97 2.74
CA PRO A 31 31.08 -17.83 2.78
C PRO A 31 30.45 -18.69 1.69
N MET A 32 29.25 -19.23 1.97
CA MET A 32 28.47 -19.97 0.98
C MET A 32 28.47 -19.18 -0.33
N LEU A 33 28.77 -19.87 -1.43
CA LEU A 33 28.83 -19.32 -2.79
C LEU A 33 27.70 -18.29 -2.95
N LYS A 34 28.04 -17.01 -3.12
CA LYS A 34 27.10 -16.08 -3.77
C LYS A 34 26.91 -16.68 -5.14
N GLY A 35 25.77 -17.35 -5.34
CA GLY A 35 25.45 -18.06 -6.57
C GLY A 35 25.94 -17.20 -7.73
N THR A 36 26.80 -17.78 -8.57
CA THR A 36 27.20 -17.14 -9.83
C THR A 36 25.97 -16.47 -10.38
N GLY A 37 25.98 -15.16 -10.67
CA GLY A 37 24.77 -14.35 -10.94
C GLY A 37 23.91 -14.78 -12.14
N ARG A 38 24.11 -16.01 -12.63
CA ARG A 38 23.26 -16.74 -13.53
C ARG A 38 22.22 -17.50 -12.68
N PRO A 39 20.92 -17.33 -12.94
CA PRO A 39 19.90 -18.16 -12.29
C PRO A 39 20.20 -19.64 -12.53
N ASP A 40 20.11 -20.46 -11.47
CA ASP A 40 20.32 -21.92 -11.55
C ASP A 40 19.27 -22.63 -12.42
N PHE A 41 18.20 -21.92 -12.78
CA PHE A 41 17.12 -22.37 -13.65
C PHE A 41 17.26 -21.79 -15.05
N ARG A 42 16.86 -22.58 -16.05
CA ARG A 42 16.69 -22.06 -17.41
C ARG A 42 15.58 -21.02 -17.38
N VAL A 43 15.85 -19.83 -17.92
CA VAL A 43 14.79 -18.85 -18.18
C VAL A 43 13.85 -19.46 -19.21
N SER A 44 12.59 -19.67 -18.81
CA SER A 44 11.57 -20.22 -19.69
C SER A 44 11.08 -19.15 -20.67
N GLU A 45 10.57 -19.55 -21.83
CA GLU A 45 9.92 -18.64 -22.77
C GLU A 45 8.75 -17.89 -22.10
N ASN A 46 8.06 -18.55 -21.17
CA ASN A 46 7.00 -17.95 -20.36
C ASN A 46 7.52 -16.82 -19.46
N ASP A 47 8.71 -16.96 -18.87
CA ASP A 47 9.30 -15.91 -18.03
C ASP A 47 9.60 -14.65 -18.85
N VAL A 48 10.10 -14.85 -20.07
CA VAL A 48 10.35 -13.76 -21.03
C VAL A 48 9.03 -13.10 -21.46
N ALA A 49 7.98 -13.90 -21.72
CA ALA A 49 6.67 -13.38 -22.09
C ALA A 49 6.05 -12.51 -20.97
N VAL A 50 6.09 -12.98 -19.72
CA VAL A 50 5.63 -12.23 -18.54
C VAL A 50 6.42 -10.93 -18.37
N LEU A 51 7.75 -10.98 -18.53
CA LEU A 51 8.60 -9.79 -18.44
C LEU A 51 8.27 -8.77 -19.52
N ARG A 52 8.05 -9.20 -20.77
CA ARG A 52 7.61 -8.31 -21.87
C ARG A 52 6.27 -7.66 -21.58
N GLN A 53 5.32 -8.40 -21.01
CA GLN A 53 4.03 -7.84 -20.61
C GLN A 53 4.20 -6.76 -19.54
N ARG A 54 5.03 -6.99 -18.52
CA ARG A 54 5.34 -6.00 -17.48
C ARG A 54 5.97 -4.74 -18.03
N LEU A 55 6.98 -4.88 -18.89
CA LEU A 55 7.62 -3.73 -19.55
C LEU A 55 6.65 -2.96 -20.43
N ASN A 56 5.73 -3.64 -21.12
CA ASN A 56 4.70 -2.95 -21.90
C ASN A 56 3.74 -2.18 -20.99
N MET A 57 3.32 -2.74 -19.85
CA MET A 57 2.47 -2.03 -18.87
C MET A 57 3.18 -0.79 -18.31
N GLU A 58 4.45 -0.93 -17.90
CA GLU A 58 5.26 0.19 -17.41
C GLU A 58 5.41 1.28 -18.48
N TYR A 59 5.66 0.90 -19.73
CA TYR A 59 5.74 1.84 -20.85
C TYR A 59 4.43 2.62 -21.03
N GLN A 60 3.26 1.97 -20.93
CA GLN A 60 1.98 2.68 -21.00
C GLN A 60 1.81 3.67 -19.84
N VAL A 61 2.16 3.28 -18.61
CA VAL A 61 2.11 4.18 -17.44
C VAL A 61 3.01 5.40 -17.66
N MET A 62 4.25 5.18 -18.12
CA MET A 62 5.18 6.28 -18.41
C MET A 62 4.66 7.19 -19.51
N LYS A 63 4.03 6.64 -20.56
CA LYS A 63 3.43 7.42 -21.64
C LYS A 63 2.33 8.35 -21.11
N TYR A 64 1.46 7.87 -20.22
CA TYR A 64 0.42 8.70 -19.62
C TYR A 64 0.98 9.77 -18.69
N LEU A 65 1.99 9.45 -17.89
CA LEU A 65 2.66 10.42 -17.00
C LEU A 65 3.41 11.51 -17.77
N ALA A 66 3.90 11.20 -18.98
CA ALA A 66 4.61 12.16 -19.82
C ALA A 66 3.69 13.23 -20.46
N THR A 67 2.37 13.03 -20.46
CA THR A 67 1.40 13.95 -21.03
C THR A 67 0.41 14.44 -19.96
N PRO A 68 0.86 15.31 -19.02
CA PRO A 68 -0.03 15.85 -18.01
C PRO A 68 -1.12 16.72 -18.65
N TYR A 69 -2.30 16.76 -18.03
CA TYR A 69 -3.42 17.58 -18.50
C TYR A 69 -3.17 19.08 -18.27
N PHE A 70 -2.58 19.44 -17.13
CA PHE A 70 -2.19 20.81 -16.80
C PHE A 70 -0.69 20.98 -16.82
N THR A 71 -0.23 22.17 -17.22
CA THR A 71 1.16 22.57 -17.04
C THR A 71 1.36 23.05 -15.60
N LYS A 72 2.62 23.01 -15.12
CA LYS A 72 2.99 23.51 -13.80
C LYS A 72 2.54 24.96 -13.55
N GLU A 73 2.54 25.79 -14.60
CA GLU A 73 2.09 27.18 -14.54
C GLU A 73 0.57 27.30 -14.33
N GLN A 74 -0.21 26.41 -14.94
CA GLN A 74 -1.67 26.36 -14.77
C GLN A 74 -2.04 25.89 -13.35
N GLU A 75 -1.32 24.91 -12.81
CA GLU A 75 -1.54 24.39 -11.44
C GLU A 75 -1.12 25.39 -10.35
N ALA A 76 -0.23 26.34 -10.64
CA ALA A 76 0.32 27.26 -9.66
C ALA A 76 -0.76 28.12 -8.97
N ALA A 77 -1.79 28.56 -9.71
CA ALA A 77 -2.90 29.33 -9.15
C ALA A 77 -3.71 28.51 -8.14
N TYR A 78 -3.99 27.25 -8.45
CA TYR A 78 -4.71 26.34 -7.55
C TYR A 78 -3.91 26.03 -6.29
N ILE A 79 -2.61 25.75 -6.44
CA ILE A 79 -1.72 25.48 -5.30
C ILE A 79 -1.59 26.72 -4.41
N ALA A 80 -1.57 27.93 -4.97
CA ALA A 80 -1.54 29.16 -4.18
C ALA A 80 -2.82 29.38 -3.37
N GLU A 81 -3.99 28.98 -3.89
CA GLU A 81 -5.28 29.15 -3.22
C GLU A 81 -5.54 28.07 -2.15
N TYR A 82 -5.28 26.80 -2.49
CA TYR A 82 -5.66 25.66 -1.64
C TYR A 82 -4.49 25.04 -0.85
N GLY A 83 -3.26 25.31 -1.26
CA GLY A 83 -2.04 24.68 -0.75
C GLY A 83 -1.65 23.43 -1.55
N THR A 84 -0.56 22.80 -1.13
CA THR A 84 -0.10 21.54 -1.72
C THR A 84 -1.03 20.37 -1.36
N PRO A 85 -1.05 19.27 -2.14
CA PRO A 85 -1.83 18.08 -1.78
C PRO A 85 -1.47 17.49 -0.41
N GLU A 86 -0.22 17.67 0.04
CA GLU A 86 0.23 17.26 1.38
C GLU A 86 -0.42 18.13 2.46
N GLU A 87 -0.40 19.46 2.30
CA GLU A 87 -1.08 20.39 3.21
C GLU A 87 -2.60 20.15 3.27
N GLN A 88 -3.22 19.80 2.14
CA GLN A 88 -4.65 19.46 2.11
C GLN A 88 -4.94 18.21 2.94
N ARG A 89 -4.11 17.17 2.83
CA ARG A 89 -4.24 15.96 3.66
C ARG A 89 -4.05 16.27 5.14
N GLU A 90 -3.10 17.13 5.48
CA GLU A 90 -2.89 17.54 6.87
C GLU A 90 -4.10 18.31 7.42
N LYS A 91 -4.68 19.23 6.64
CA LYS A 91 -5.92 19.94 6.99
C LYS A 91 -7.10 18.96 7.17
N GLU A 92 -7.25 17.98 6.29
CA GLU A 92 -8.28 16.93 6.41
C GLU A 92 -8.11 16.08 7.66
N ILE A 93 -6.86 15.69 7.98
CA ILE A 93 -6.55 14.94 9.21
C ILE A 93 -6.93 15.79 10.43
N LEU A 94 -6.50 17.04 10.47
CA LEU A 94 -6.79 17.96 11.57
C LEU A 94 -8.29 18.24 11.71
N GLU A 95 -9.01 18.44 10.61
CA GLU A 95 -10.47 18.58 10.62
C GLU A 95 -11.15 17.29 11.13
N SER A 96 -10.65 16.13 10.71
CA SER A 96 -11.15 14.83 11.19
C SER A 96 -10.91 14.65 12.68
N GLU A 97 -9.78 15.13 13.20
CA GLU A 97 -9.46 15.11 14.63
C GLU A 97 -10.32 16.10 15.43
N GLN A 98 -10.56 17.30 14.91
CA GLN A 98 -11.46 18.29 15.52
C GLN A 98 -12.92 17.83 15.54
N ARG A 99 -13.36 17.12 14.49
CA ARG A 99 -14.70 16.52 14.42
C ARG A 99 -14.87 15.32 15.35
N ARG A 100 -13.78 14.66 15.75
CA ARG A 100 -13.84 13.57 16.74
C ARG A 100 -14.15 14.15 18.11
N MET A 101 -15.06 13.50 18.85
CA MET A 101 -15.33 13.88 20.23
C MET A 101 -14.03 13.82 21.05
N PRO A 102 -13.80 14.78 21.98
CA PRO A 102 -12.69 14.68 22.91
C PRO A 102 -12.84 13.41 23.76
N GLY A 103 -11.80 12.56 23.76
CA GLY A 103 -11.72 11.36 24.59
C GLY A 103 -11.45 10.06 23.81
N LYS A 104 -11.06 9.01 24.54
CA LYS A 104 -10.86 7.68 23.95
C LYS A 104 -12.23 7.11 23.51
N PRO A 105 -12.33 6.47 22.34
CA PRO A 105 -13.57 5.84 21.90
C PRO A 105 -14.04 4.86 22.99
N LYS A 106 -15.27 5.07 23.48
CA LYS A 106 -15.86 4.14 24.45
C LYS A 106 -16.06 2.80 23.76
N ARG A 107 -15.38 1.76 24.24
CA ARG A 107 -15.67 0.38 23.82
C ARG A 107 -17.01 -0.01 24.41
N ILE A 108 -18.05 -0.03 23.59
CA ILE A 108 -19.30 -0.69 23.95
C ILE A 108 -19.10 -2.16 23.61
N SER A 109 -18.81 -2.98 24.62
CA SER A 109 -18.78 -4.43 24.46
C SER A 109 -20.22 -4.94 24.43
N GLU A 110 -20.81 -5.02 23.25
CA GLU A 110 -21.98 -5.87 23.07
C GLU A 110 -21.57 -7.34 23.06
N TRP A 111 -22.43 -8.16 23.65
CA TRP A 111 -22.30 -9.61 23.76
C TRP A 111 -22.16 -10.25 22.35
N LYS A 112 -21.18 -11.15 22.19
CA LYS A 112 -20.81 -11.90 20.96
C LYS A 112 -20.14 -11.07 19.83
N ASN A 113 -18.81 -10.92 19.94
CA ASN A 113 -17.82 -10.77 18.85
C ASN A 113 -17.99 -9.66 17.80
N ASN A 114 -18.95 -8.76 17.91
CA ASN A 114 -19.04 -7.57 17.07
C ASN A 114 -18.54 -6.35 17.84
N SER A 115 -17.22 -6.25 18.04
CA SER A 115 -16.59 -5.01 18.47
C SER A 115 -16.66 -3.99 17.33
N ARG A 116 -17.80 -3.33 17.18
CA ARG A 116 -17.92 -2.18 16.28
C ARG A 116 -17.25 -0.99 16.96
N VAL A 117 -16.09 -0.60 16.46
CA VAL A 117 -15.51 0.72 16.75
C VAL A 117 -16.33 1.73 15.93
N HIS A 118 -17.55 2.00 16.37
CA HIS A 118 -18.40 3.06 15.86
C HIS A 118 -18.69 4.00 17.03
N ALA A 119 -17.71 4.81 17.38
CA ALA A 119 -17.87 5.89 18.33
C ALA A 119 -16.93 7.02 17.92
N ASN A 120 -17.51 8.20 17.69
CA ASN A 120 -16.86 9.50 17.43
C ASN A 120 -16.79 9.99 15.96
N ILE A 121 -17.68 9.54 15.07
CA ILE A 121 -17.93 10.28 13.80
C ILE A 121 -19.39 10.74 13.84
N GLY A 122 -19.60 12.04 14.05
CA GLY A 122 -20.93 12.66 14.14
C GLY A 122 -21.10 13.49 15.41
N ASN A 123 -21.79 14.63 15.26
CA ASN A 123 -22.07 15.59 16.31
C ASN A 123 -23.12 15.01 17.29
N LEU A 124 -22.68 14.10 18.17
CA LEU A 124 -23.48 13.57 19.29
C LEU A 124 -23.42 14.49 20.53
N LEU A 125 -22.86 15.70 20.38
CA LEU A 125 -23.15 16.80 21.28
C LEU A 125 -24.64 17.10 21.15
N HIS A 126 -25.30 17.34 22.29
CA HIS A 126 -26.68 17.77 22.31
C HIS A 126 -26.87 18.90 21.29
N SER A 127 -27.71 18.70 20.28
CA SER A 127 -28.18 19.81 19.48
C SER A 127 -28.90 20.76 20.43
N HIS A 128 -28.66 22.06 20.30
CA HIS A 128 -29.49 23.04 20.99
C HIS A 128 -30.94 22.76 20.60
N ARG A 129 -31.78 22.41 21.58
CA ARG A 129 -33.24 22.36 21.38
C ARG A 129 -33.75 23.77 21.58
N THR A 130 -34.42 24.33 20.58
CA THR A 130 -35.15 25.58 20.77
C THR A 130 -36.50 25.31 21.42
N VAL A 131 -37.20 26.36 21.88
CA VAL A 131 -38.58 26.22 22.35
C VAL A 131 -39.47 25.65 21.23
N GLU A 132 -39.21 26.00 19.97
CA GLU A 132 -39.97 25.42 18.84
C GLU A 132 -39.79 23.90 18.73
N ASP A 133 -38.59 23.37 18.96
CA ASP A 133 -38.36 21.92 18.96
C ASP A 133 -39.19 21.22 20.03
N SER A 134 -39.36 21.86 21.19
CA SER A 134 -40.20 21.32 22.27
C SER A 134 -41.70 21.37 21.93
N MET A 135 -42.13 22.36 21.14
CA MET A 135 -43.52 22.54 20.72
C MET A 135 -43.87 21.85 19.40
N LYS A 136 -42.88 21.33 18.66
CA LYS A 136 -43.06 20.70 17.34
C LYS A 136 -44.09 19.56 17.39
N GLU A 137 -44.13 18.79 18.46
CA GLU A 137 -45.15 17.74 18.65
C GLU A 137 -46.56 18.30 18.86
N LEU A 138 -46.70 19.43 19.57
CA LEU A 138 -47.99 20.10 19.75
C LEU A 138 -48.48 20.71 18.43
N ILE A 139 -47.59 21.35 17.67
CA ILE A 139 -47.89 21.91 16.34
C ILE A 139 -48.33 20.80 15.39
N ASN A 140 -47.64 19.65 15.37
CA ASN A 140 -48.01 18.51 14.53
C ASN A 140 -49.36 17.90 14.90
N ARG A 141 -49.74 17.89 16.19
CA ARG A 141 -51.05 17.37 16.65
C ARG A 141 -52.21 18.29 16.34
N HIS A 142 -51.99 19.60 16.22
CA HIS A 142 -53.03 20.59 15.91
C HIS A 142 -53.20 20.88 14.41
N ARG A 143 -52.44 20.19 13.55
CA ARG A 143 -52.62 20.30 12.10
C ARG A 143 -53.79 19.41 11.67
N TRP A 144 -54.96 20.01 11.52
CA TRP A 144 -56.21 19.38 11.10
C TRP A 144 -56.36 19.37 9.56
N ASP A 145 -55.30 18.96 8.85
CA ASP A 145 -55.37 18.56 7.45
C ASP A 145 -55.43 17.02 7.37
#